data_AF-A0A4P9YTK4-F1
#
_entry.id   AF-A0A4P9YTK4-F1
#
_cell.length_a   1.000
_cell.length_b   1.000
_cell.length_c   1.000
_cell.angle_alpha   90.00
_cell.angle_beta   90.00
_cell.angle_gamma   90.00
#
_symmetry.space_group_name_H-M   'P 1'
#
loop_
_entity.id
_entity.type
_entity.pdbx_description
1 polymer ?
#
loop_
_entity_poly.entity_id
_entity_poly.type
_entity_poly.pdbx_seq_one_letter_code
_entity_poly.pdbx_strand_id
1 'polypeptide(L)'
;NLGGSESARLYSRTYYGTKDVLEDYVQQVTHALEHVYQSNGLSMQEKIRFFKRASRSYGRTALCLSGGASFAYYHLGGIRTIIDQHLLPKVVTGTSGAAIIGVRTDEELRPMLTPQLATRINAFTDNWTHANRMHPPTAPHRLDVNELAEKLQWVTLGSTTFREAFERTGRILNVTVVPYGGHGPPKLLNHMTAPNVIIWSALLASSAVPGLLQPVVLMMKNASGEAEPFIHSGHTWRDGSLRVDIPIEALNHFFNVRYTIVSQVNPHVTLFFYEHRGSVGRPSSHLRGKGWRGGFVASSIEHALKLDLKKWVKIVSDLELLPRIMDEDLAFLWLQRFHGNVTIIPKAAIGDYPKLLSNPTFDSMVHYIDGGRRRTWPKLHMIENRMMIERKI
;
A
#
# COMPACT_ATOMS: atom_id res chain seq x y z
N ASN A 1 16.68 -6.50 13.24
CA ASN A 1 16.62 -7.88 12.74
C ASN A 1 17.79 -8.72 13.27
N LEU A 2 17.69 -9.23 14.50
CA LEU A 2 18.68 -10.15 15.08
C LEU A 2 18.42 -11.56 14.53
N GLY A 3 19.43 -12.22 13.97
CA GLY A 3 19.31 -13.61 13.50
C GLY A 3 18.28 -13.86 12.39
N GLY A 4 17.77 -12.81 11.74
CA GLY A 4 16.69 -12.94 10.76
C GLY A 4 15.31 -13.19 11.37
N SER A 5 15.07 -12.80 12.63
CA SER A 5 13.79 -12.97 13.33
C SER A 5 12.58 -12.38 12.59
N GLU A 6 12.80 -11.38 11.74
CA GLU A 6 11.76 -10.72 10.92
C GLU A 6 11.67 -11.31 9.50
N SER A 7 12.36 -12.43 9.22
CA SER A 7 12.37 -13.05 7.91
C SER A 7 11.09 -13.84 7.66
N ALA A 8 10.39 -13.50 6.56
CA ALA A 8 9.21 -14.22 6.09
C ALA A 8 9.44 -15.74 5.91
N ARG A 9 10.69 -16.16 5.68
CA ARG A 9 11.08 -17.58 5.52
C ARG A 9 10.91 -18.40 6.81
N LEU A 10 11.03 -17.78 7.98
CA LEU A 10 10.84 -18.50 9.24
C LEU A 10 9.35 -18.80 9.48
N TYR A 11 8.49 -17.85 9.11
CA TYR A 11 7.03 -17.97 9.21
C TYR A 11 6.40 -18.74 8.03
N SER A 12 7.18 -19.15 7.02
CA SER A 12 6.67 -19.92 5.86
C SER A 12 6.72 -21.44 6.06
N ARG A 13 6.93 -21.91 7.29
CA ARG A 13 7.02 -23.33 7.64
C ARG A 13 5.84 -23.84 8.45
N THR A 14 5.02 -22.94 8.95
CA THR A 14 3.87 -23.19 9.81
C THR A 14 2.65 -22.47 9.24
N TYR A 15 1.44 -22.95 9.56
CA TYR A 15 0.19 -22.28 9.16
C TYR A 15 -0.12 -21.04 10.02
N TYR A 16 0.35 -21.06 11.27
CA TYR A 16 0.27 -19.99 12.25
C TYR A 16 1.52 -20.08 13.15
N GLY A 17 1.98 -18.97 13.72
CA GLY A 17 3.19 -18.99 14.55
C GLY A 17 4.50 -19.03 13.76
N THR A 18 5.61 -19.07 14.48
CA THR A 18 6.94 -19.44 13.98
C THR A 18 7.62 -20.42 14.94
N LYS A 19 8.95 -20.51 14.95
CA LYS A 19 9.70 -21.35 15.89
C LYS A 19 9.51 -20.85 17.33
N ASP A 20 9.37 -21.76 18.28
CA ASP A 20 9.23 -21.44 19.71
C ASP A 20 10.34 -20.51 20.22
N VAL A 21 11.60 -20.77 19.85
CA VAL A 21 12.75 -19.92 20.20
C VAL A 21 12.58 -18.45 19.75
N LEU A 22 11.90 -18.22 18.63
CA LEU A 22 11.64 -16.87 18.14
C LEU A 22 10.48 -16.22 18.91
N GLU A 23 9.43 -16.97 19.21
CA GLU A 23 8.35 -16.49 20.08
C GLU A 23 8.89 -16.11 21.46
N ASP A 24 9.70 -16.99 22.07
CA ASP A 24 10.39 -16.75 23.33
C ASP A 24 11.26 -15.51 23.25
N TYR A 25 12.02 -15.32 22.17
CA TYR A 25 12.82 -14.11 21.97
C TYR A 25 11.97 -12.84 21.98
N VAL A 26 10.85 -12.81 21.25
CA VAL A 26 9.94 -11.64 21.22
C VAL A 26 9.37 -11.35 22.60
N GLN A 27 8.97 -12.40 23.34
CA GLN A 27 8.46 -12.27 24.70
C GLN A 27 9.54 -11.76 25.67
N GLN A 28 10.74 -12.31 25.61
CA GLN A 28 11.86 -11.90 26.47
C GLN A 28 12.29 -10.45 26.19
N VAL A 29 12.32 -10.02 24.93
CA VAL A 29 12.59 -8.62 24.59
C VAL A 29 11.51 -7.70 25.14
N THR A 30 10.24 -8.08 24.98
CA THR A 30 9.09 -7.35 25.53
C THR A 30 9.17 -7.22 27.05
N HIS A 31 9.48 -8.33 27.75
CA HIS A 31 9.64 -8.33 29.20
C HIS A 31 10.83 -7.50 29.66
N ALA A 32 11.95 -7.54 28.94
CA ALA A 32 13.12 -6.72 29.26
C ALA A 32 12.82 -5.22 29.09
N LEU A 33 12.09 -4.82 28.05
CA LEU A 33 11.66 -3.43 27.85
C LEU A 33 10.73 -2.96 28.98
N GLU A 34 9.77 -3.79 29.37
CA GLU A 34 8.86 -3.52 30.48
C GLU A 34 9.63 -3.40 31.81
N HIS A 35 10.60 -4.29 32.05
CA HIS A 35 11.43 -4.24 33.24
C HIS A 35 12.25 -2.94 33.34
N VAL A 36 12.84 -2.49 32.23
CA VAL A 36 13.56 -1.20 32.18
C VAL A 36 12.61 -0.03 32.49
N TYR A 37 11.39 -0.07 31.96
CA TYR A 37 10.36 0.94 32.23
C TYR A 37 9.98 0.98 33.73
N GLN A 38 9.77 -0.17 34.35
CA GLN A 38 9.35 -0.30 35.76
C GLN A 38 10.50 -0.15 36.76
N SER A 39 11.75 -0.27 36.31
CA SER A 39 12.92 -0.24 37.20
C SER A 39 13.02 1.08 37.99
N ASN A 40 13.19 1.01 39.31
CA ASN A 40 13.39 2.19 40.15
C ASN A 40 14.86 2.65 40.19
N GLY A 41 15.78 1.82 39.67
CA GLY A 41 17.22 2.12 39.63
C GLY A 41 17.65 3.10 38.54
N LEU A 42 16.75 3.47 37.62
CA LEU A 42 17.03 4.43 36.54
C LEU A 42 16.21 5.70 36.73
N SER A 43 16.86 6.85 36.53
CA SER A 43 16.16 8.12 36.49
C SER A 43 15.21 8.20 35.29
N MET A 44 14.17 9.03 35.38
CA MET A 44 13.23 9.25 34.28
C MET A 44 13.94 9.74 32.99
N GLN A 45 14.99 10.55 33.12
CA GLN A 45 15.74 11.06 31.97
C GLN A 45 16.51 9.94 31.24
N GLU A 46 17.09 8.99 31.99
CA GLU A 46 17.77 7.83 31.42
C GLU A 46 16.80 6.91 30.69
N LYS A 47 15.62 6.67 31.27
CA LYS A 47 14.54 5.90 30.63
C LYS A 47 14.13 6.55 29.31
N ILE A 48 13.84 7.86 29.31
CA ILE A 48 13.48 8.60 28.09
C ILE A 48 14.59 8.49 27.03
N ARG A 49 15.86 8.62 27.42
CA ARG A 49 17.00 8.50 26.50
C ARG A 49 17.12 7.09 25.92
N PHE A 50 16.94 6.07 26.75
CA PHE A 50 16.94 4.67 26.33
C PHE A 50 15.83 4.39 25.31
N PHE A 51 14.58 4.73 25.62
CA PHE A 51 13.43 4.49 24.73
C PHE A 51 13.52 5.29 23.43
N LYS A 52 14.00 6.54 23.47
CA LYS A 52 14.28 7.31 22.23
C LYS A 52 15.33 6.61 21.36
N ARG A 53 16.40 6.06 21.94
CA ARG A 53 17.42 5.32 21.21
C ARG A 53 16.88 3.98 20.68
N ALA A 54 16.11 3.26 21.47
CA ALA A 54 15.45 2.02 21.09
C ALA A 54 14.50 2.25 19.90
N SER A 55 13.66 3.29 19.96
CA SER A 55 12.73 3.67 18.89
C SER A 55 13.46 4.01 17.59
N ARG A 56 14.54 4.79 17.66
CA ARG A 56 15.38 5.11 16.50
C ARG A 56 16.07 3.88 15.90
N SER A 57 16.53 2.96 16.74
CA SER A 57 17.21 1.73 16.29
C SER A 57 16.25 0.69 15.73
N TYR A 58 15.10 0.50 16.38
CA TYR A 58 14.10 -0.48 15.97
C TYR A 58 13.35 -0.02 14.72
N GLY A 59 13.08 1.29 14.61
CA GLY A 59 12.32 1.88 13.51
C GLY A 59 10.82 1.62 13.61
N ARG A 60 10.07 2.31 12.76
CA ARG A 60 8.60 2.23 12.73
C ARG A 60 8.11 1.25 11.68
N THR A 61 6.89 0.77 11.88
CA THR A 61 6.16 -0.02 10.88
C THR A 61 5.27 0.88 10.02
N ALA A 62 5.22 0.62 8.72
CA ALA A 62 4.30 1.28 7.78
C ALA A 62 3.41 0.28 7.05
N LEU A 63 2.15 0.66 6.85
CA LEU A 63 1.21 -0.03 5.96
C LEU A 63 1.23 0.66 4.59
N CYS A 64 1.65 -0.06 3.56
CA CYS A 64 1.75 0.42 2.19
C CYS A 64 0.68 -0.24 1.33
N LEU A 65 -0.22 0.57 0.76
CA LEU A 65 -1.32 0.12 -0.08
C LEU A 65 -1.04 0.54 -1.53
N SER A 66 -0.70 -0.44 -2.37
CA SER A 66 -0.38 -0.23 -3.78
C SER A 66 -1.63 0.03 -4.63
N GLY A 67 -1.50 0.72 -5.75
CA GLY A 67 -2.61 1.11 -6.64
C GLY A 67 -2.94 0.07 -7.71
N GLY A 68 -4.15 -0.51 -7.69
CA GLY A 68 -4.54 -1.57 -8.64
C GLY A 68 -5.95 -1.45 -9.23
N ALA A 69 -6.44 -0.23 -9.48
CA ALA A 69 -7.82 0.02 -9.93
C ALA A 69 -8.85 -0.72 -9.04
N SER A 70 -9.82 -1.45 -9.61
CA SER A 70 -10.81 -2.20 -8.81
C SER A 70 -10.19 -3.29 -7.91
N PHE A 71 -8.95 -3.75 -8.14
CA PHE A 71 -8.30 -4.66 -7.18
C PHE A 71 -7.91 -3.96 -5.88
N ALA A 72 -7.92 -2.63 -5.83
CA ALA A 72 -7.74 -1.88 -4.58
C ALA A 72 -8.82 -2.20 -3.53
N TYR A 73 -10.00 -2.71 -3.93
CA TYR A 73 -11.03 -3.15 -2.99
C TYR A 73 -10.59 -4.35 -2.13
N TYR A 74 -9.63 -5.17 -2.60
CA TYR A 74 -9.04 -6.23 -1.77
C TYR A 74 -8.32 -5.68 -0.53
N HIS A 75 -7.81 -4.44 -0.59
CA HIS A 75 -7.19 -3.79 0.56
C HIS A 75 -8.15 -3.69 1.73
N LEU A 76 -9.44 -3.43 1.47
CA LEU A 76 -10.45 -3.23 2.52
C LEU A 76 -10.57 -4.44 3.44
N GLY A 77 -10.51 -5.65 2.86
CA GLY A 77 -10.49 -6.89 3.64
C GLY A 77 -9.25 -7.04 4.52
N GLY A 78 -8.08 -6.72 3.96
CA GLY A 78 -6.82 -6.77 4.70
C GLY A 78 -6.76 -5.72 5.82
N ILE A 79 -7.17 -4.48 5.53
CA ILE A 79 -7.26 -3.38 6.48
C ILE A 79 -8.20 -3.76 7.62
N ARG A 80 -9.40 -4.27 7.30
CA ARG A 80 -10.37 -4.69 8.32
C ARG A 80 -9.77 -5.74 9.26
N THR A 81 -9.07 -6.73 8.71
CA THR A 81 -8.40 -7.77 9.50
C THR A 81 -7.35 -7.19 10.44
N ILE A 82 -6.55 -6.23 9.96
CA ILE A 82 -5.51 -5.56 10.75
C ILE A 82 -6.13 -4.69 11.86
N ILE A 83 -7.22 -3.98 11.58
CA ILE A 83 -7.94 -3.14 12.55
C ILE A 83 -8.64 -3.98 13.63
N ASP A 84 -9.22 -5.12 13.25
CA ASP A 84 -9.88 -6.04 14.18
C ASP A 84 -8.92 -6.60 15.23
N GLN A 85 -7.68 -6.88 14.82
CA GLN A 85 -6.62 -7.33 15.73
C GLN A 85 -5.89 -6.18 16.42
N HIS A 86 -6.34 -4.93 16.22
CA HIS A 86 -5.64 -3.74 16.68
C HIS A 86 -4.16 -3.80 16.28
N LEU A 87 -3.81 -4.01 15.01
CA LEU A 87 -2.43 -4.08 14.50
C LEU A 87 -2.12 -2.98 13.48
N LEU A 88 -2.99 -1.98 13.37
CA LEU A 88 -2.84 -0.91 12.37
C LEU A 88 -1.62 -0.02 12.69
N PRO A 89 -0.63 0.09 11.78
CA PRO A 89 0.51 0.96 11.98
C PRO A 89 0.13 2.44 11.90
N LYS A 90 0.87 3.31 12.60
CA LYS A 90 0.67 4.76 12.57
C LYS A 90 1.05 5.38 11.23
N VAL A 91 1.97 4.78 10.48
CA VAL A 91 2.40 5.27 9.16
C VAL A 91 1.65 4.50 8.09
N VAL A 92 0.91 5.21 7.24
CA VAL A 92 0.14 4.63 6.15
C VAL A 92 0.51 5.35 4.85
N THR A 93 0.71 4.60 3.78
CA THR A 93 0.93 5.15 2.44
C THR A 93 0.05 4.49 1.40
N GLY A 94 -0.34 5.26 0.40
CA GLY A 94 -1.18 4.84 -0.71
C GLY A 94 -2.19 5.93 -1.05
N THR A 95 -3.07 5.63 -2.00
CA THR A 95 -4.11 6.55 -2.47
C THR A 95 -5.43 6.33 -1.73
N SER A 96 -6.31 5.50 -2.28
CA SER A 96 -7.69 5.39 -1.84
C SER A 96 -7.84 4.77 -0.44
N GLY A 97 -7.49 3.48 -0.30
CA GLY A 97 -7.62 2.76 0.98
C GLY A 97 -6.79 3.40 2.10
N ALA A 98 -5.67 4.03 1.77
CA ALA A 98 -4.81 4.71 2.73
C ALA A 98 -5.46 5.98 3.27
N ALA A 99 -6.09 6.79 2.40
CA ALA A 99 -6.76 8.00 2.84
C ALA A 99 -7.98 7.73 3.71
N ILE A 100 -8.77 6.69 3.41
CA ILE A 100 -9.87 6.25 4.29
C ILE A 100 -9.35 6.03 5.71
N ILE A 101 -8.23 5.31 5.85
CA ILE A 101 -7.59 5.03 7.13
C ILE A 101 -6.99 6.29 7.77
N GLY A 102 -6.39 7.17 6.96
CA GLY A 102 -5.65 8.33 7.43
C GLY A 102 -6.54 9.42 8.03
N VAL A 103 -7.80 9.55 7.58
CA VAL A 103 -8.71 10.64 7.99
C VAL A 103 -9.74 10.23 9.05
N ARG A 104 -9.95 8.92 9.26
CA ARG A 104 -10.95 8.36 10.19
C ARG A 104 -10.32 7.63 11.37
N THR A 105 -11.00 7.60 12.49
CA THR A 105 -10.58 6.83 13.68
C THR A 105 -10.85 5.33 13.51
N ASP A 106 -10.27 4.47 14.36
CA ASP A 106 -10.54 3.02 14.31
C ASP A 106 -12.02 2.67 14.54
N GLU A 107 -12.69 3.44 15.40
CA GLU A 107 -14.11 3.26 15.73
C GLU A 107 -15.01 3.59 14.54
N GLU A 108 -14.67 4.62 13.75
CA GLU A 108 -15.39 4.99 12.52
C GLU A 108 -15.13 3.99 11.38
N LEU A 109 -13.90 3.47 11.30
CA LEU A 109 -13.49 2.56 10.22
C LEU A 109 -14.14 1.18 10.32
N ARG A 110 -14.30 0.65 11.54
CA ARG A 110 -14.89 -0.67 11.76
C ARG A 110 -16.26 -0.82 11.06
N PRO A 111 -17.30 -0.05 11.40
CA PRO A 111 -18.62 -0.20 10.78
C PRO A 111 -18.63 0.16 9.28
N MET A 112 -17.68 0.98 8.83
CA MET A 112 -17.57 1.41 7.43
C MET A 112 -17.03 0.32 6.49
N LEU A 113 -16.14 -0.56 6.97
CA LEU A 113 -15.50 -1.61 6.15
C LEU A 113 -16.43 -2.80 5.92
N THR A 114 -17.60 -2.53 5.35
CA THR A 114 -18.66 -3.47 5.03
C THR A 114 -18.96 -3.46 3.52
N PRO A 115 -19.53 -4.54 2.96
CA PRO A 115 -19.83 -4.60 1.53
C PRO A 115 -20.77 -3.50 1.02
N GLN A 116 -21.58 -2.89 1.90
CA GLN A 116 -22.44 -1.74 1.60
C GLN A 116 -21.64 -0.54 1.07
N LEU A 117 -20.34 -0.47 1.37
CA LEU A 117 -19.42 0.53 0.86
C LEU A 117 -19.32 0.53 -0.68
N ALA A 118 -19.72 -0.58 -1.33
CA ALA A 118 -19.88 -0.70 -2.78
C ALA A 118 -20.76 0.37 -3.41
N THR A 119 -21.69 0.94 -2.64
CA THR A 119 -22.64 1.98 -3.12
C THR A 119 -22.05 3.38 -3.12
N ARG A 120 -20.96 3.60 -2.39
CA ARG A 120 -20.36 4.92 -2.18
C ARG A 120 -18.99 5.08 -2.84
N ILE A 121 -18.29 3.99 -3.16
CA ILE A 121 -16.95 4.02 -3.80
C ILE A 121 -17.04 3.56 -5.26
N ASN A 122 -17.89 4.22 -6.04
CA ASN A 122 -18.15 3.89 -7.43
C ASN A 122 -17.29 4.83 -8.29
N ALA A 123 -16.10 4.39 -8.70
CA ALA A 123 -15.16 5.26 -9.39
C ALA A 123 -15.54 5.56 -10.85
N PHE A 124 -16.31 4.68 -11.49
CA PHE A 124 -16.75 4.81 -12.87
C PHE A 124 -18.18 5.38 -12.88
N THR A 125 -18.50 6.23 -13.85
CA THR A 125 -19.85 6.78 -13.99
C THR A 125 -20.80 5.71 -14.55
N ASP A 126 -22.10 5.83 -14.32
CA ASP A 126 -23.10 4.86 -14.81
C ASP A 126 -23.12 4.73 -16.35
N ASN A 127 -22.57 5.72 -17.05
CA ASN A 127 -22.38 5.72 -18.51
C ASN A 127 -21.12 4.98 -18.99
N TRP A 128 -20.26 4.46 -18.10
CA TRP A 128 -18.99 3.84 -18.45
C TRP A 128 -19.13 2.66 -19.42
N THR A 129 -20.14 1.80 -19.23
CA THR A 129 -20.39 0.64 -20.11
C THR A 129 -20.88 1.04 -21.51
N HIS A 130 -21.52 2.21 -21.65
CA HIS A 130 -22.01 2.72 -22.92
C HIS A 130 -20.93 3.54 -23.65
N ALA A 131 -20.18 4.35 -22.90
CA ALA A 131 -19.07 5.18 -23.38
C ALA A 131 -17.91 4.33 -23.95
N ASN A 132 -17.57 3.20 -23.33
CA ASN A 132 -16.48 2.33 -23.79
C ASN A 132 -16.82 1.55 -25.08
N ARG A 133 -18.12 1.47 -25.43
CA ARG A 133 -18.59 0.80 -26.65
C ARG A 133 -18.75 1.76 -27.84
N MET A 134 -18.86 3.06 -27.59
CA MET A 134 -19.12 4.08 -28.62
C MET A 134 -17.99 5.10 -28.85
N HIS A 135 -17.01 5.23 -27.95
CA HIS A 135 -15.91 6.16 -28.15
C HIS A 135 -14.67 5.47 -28.72
N PRO A 136 -14.04 6.05 -29.77
CA PRO A 136 -12.77 5.55 -30.28
C PRO A 136 -11.69 5.58 -29.18
N PRO A 137 -10.64 4.75 -29.29
CA PRO A 137 -9.51 4.71 -28.34
C PRO A 137 -8.75 6.05 -28.20
N THR A 138 -9.14 7.08 -28.94
CA THR A 138 -8.56 8.44 -28.98
C THR A 138 -9.30 9.47 -28.11
N ALA A 139 -10.40 9.14 -27.42
CA ALA A 139 -11.06 10.08 -26.52
C ALA A 139 -10.15 10.41 -25.32
N PRO A 140 -9.80 11.70 -25.10
CA PRO A 140 -8.59 12.04 -24.35
C PRO A 140 -8.70 11.72 -22.85
N HIS A 141 -9.89 11.74 -22.23
CA HIS A 141 -10.06 11.42 -20.81
C HIS A 141 -11.44 10.79 -20.56
N ARG A 142 -11.46 9.68 -19.80
CA ARG A 142 -12.63 8.80 -19.72
C ARG A 142 -13.43 8.94 -18.43
N LEU A 143 -12.91 9.67 -17.44
CA LEU A 143 -13.56 9.94 -16.16
C LEU A 143 -13.76 11.44 -15.95
N ASP A 144 -14.92 11.82 -15.42
CA ASP A 144 -15.18 13.20 -14.99
C ASP A 144 -14.42 13.49 -13.69
N VAL A 145 -13.60 14.54 -13.73
CA VAL A 145 -12.77 14.98 -12.61
C VAL A 145 -13.63 15.51 -11.46
N ASN A 146 -14.72 16.21 -11.75
CA ASN A 146 -15.57 16.84 -10.74
C ASN A 146 -16.36 15.79 -9.94
N GLU A 147 -16.99 14.83 -10.63
CA GLU A 147 -17.72 13.75 -9.99
C GLU A 147 -16.81 12.88 -9.11
N LEU A 148 -15.59 12.59 -9.59
CA LEU A 148 -14.60 11.87 -8.80
C LEU A 148 -14.13 12.69 -7.59
N ALA A 149 -13.98 14.01 -7.74
CA ALA A 149 -13.65 14.90 -6.64
C ALA A 149 -14.74 14.91 -5.55
N GLU A 150 -16.02 14.92 -5.90
CA GLU A 150 -17.13 14.81 -4.92
C GLU A 150 -17.09 13.50 -4.15
N LYS A 151 -16.86 12.38 -4.85
CA LYS A 151 -16.72 11.05 -4.24
C LYS A 151 -15.50 10.98 -3.32
N LEU A 152 -14.37 11.57 -3.74
CA LEU A 152 -13.16 11.64 -2.92
C LEU A 152 -13.33 12.57 -1.71
N GLN A 153 -14.10 13.65 -1.83
CA GLN A 153 -14.46 14.50 -0.69
C GLN A 153 -15.23 13.71 0.37
N TRP A 154 -16.16 12.82 -0.02
CA TRP A 154 -16.79 11.92 0.96
C TRP A 154 -15.75 11.02 1.64
N VAL A 155 -14.81 10.48 0.88
CA VAL A 155 -13.70 9.66 1.42
C VAL A 155 -12.82 10.46 2.38
N THR A 156 -12.57 11.75 2.12
CA THR A 156 -11.67 12.58 2.94
C THR A 156 -12.36 13.41 4.01
N LEU A 157 -13.68 13.23 4.22
CA LEU A 157 -14.49 14.04 5.15
C LEU A 157 -14.53 15.53 4.76
N GLY A 158 -14.72 15.79 3.46
CA GLY A 158 -14.70 17.11 2.84
C GLY A 158 -13.27 17.51 2.46
N SER A 159 -12.98 18.80 2.57
CA SER A 159 -11.67 19.37 2.24
C SER A 159 -10.69 19.24 3.41
N THR A 160 -10.54 18.07 4.02
CA THR A 160 -9.56 17.86 5.10
C THR A 160 -8.13 17.94 4.57
N THR A 161 -7.25 18.63 5.30
CA THR A 161 -5.82 18.73 4.98
C THR A 161 -4.99 17.63 5.64
N PHE A 162 -3.76 17.40 5.17
CA PHE A 162 -2.87 16.42 5.80
C PHE A 162 -2.58 16.74 7.27
N ARG A 163 -2.46 18.01 7.64
CA ARG A 163 -2.29 18.44 9.04
C ARG A 163 -3.53 18.12 9.87
N GLU A 164 -4.72 18.51 9.40
CA GLU A 164 -5.99 18.26 10.10
C GLU A 164 -6.23 16.75 10.31
N ALA A 165 -5.95 15.92 9.30
CA ALA A 165 -6.07 14.47 9.41
C ALA A 165 -5.11 13.88 10.44
N PHE A 166 -3.87 14.39 10.51
CA PHE A 166 -2.88 13.96 11.49
C PHE A 166 -3.26 14.39 12.92
N GLU A 167 -3.74 15.62 13.11
CA GLU A 167 -4.20 16.12 14.42
C GLU A 167 -5.41 15.32 14.94
N ARG A 168 -6.32 14.93 14.03
CA ARG A 168 -7.50 14.13 14.38
C ARG A 168 -7.18 12.68 14.74
N THR A 169 -6.33 12.01 13.95
CA THR A 169 -6.16 10.55 14.05
C THR A 169 -4.82 10.12 14.65
N GLY A 170 -3.83 11.03 14.70
CA GLY A 170 -2.44 10.71 15.00
C GLY A 170 -1.74 9.85 13.94
N ARG A 171 -2.38 9.63 12.77
CA ARG A 171 -1.85 8.79 11.69
C ARG A 171 -1.17 9.61 10.62
N ILE A 172 -0.04 9.10 10.18
CA ILE A 172 0.79 9.72 9.16
C ILE A 172 0.37 9.15 7.82
N LEU A 173 -0.51 9.88 7.12
CA LEU A 173 -0.90 9.59 5.75
C LEU A 173 0.16 10.10 4.77
N ASN A 174 0.54 9.26 3.81
CA ASN A 174 1.50 9.58 2.76
C ASN A 174 0.94 9.26 1.38
N VAL A 175 0.89 10.25 0.50
CA VAL A 175 0.44 10.12 -0.89
C VAL A 175 1.57 10.53 -1.83
N THR A 176 1.84 9.73 -2.85
CA THR A 176 2.88 10.01 -3.85
C THR A 176 2.29 10.61 -5.12
N VAL A 177 2.93 11.67 -5.62
CA VAL A 177 2.56 12.32 -6.88
C VAL A 177 3.80 12.65 -7.71
N VAL A 178 3.65 12.68 -9.03
CA VAL A 178 4.72 13.05 -9.98
C VAL A 178 4.28 14.30 -10.75
N PRO A 179 5.17 15.30 -10.96
CA PRO A 179 4.81 16.48 -11.73
C PRO A 179 4.63 16.15 -13.21
N TYR A 180 3.61 16.73 -13.85
CA TYR A 180 3.39 16.62 -15.30
C TYR A 180 4.23 17.66 -16.06
N GLY A 181 4.80 17.26 -17.21
CA GLY A 181 5.56 18.16 -18.08
C GLY A 181 6.98 18.49 -17.61
N GLY A 182 7.52 17.76 -16.61
CA GLY A 182 8.91 17.90 -16.17
C GLY A 182 9.49 16.62 -15.61
N HIS A 183 10.78 16.36 -15.84
CA HIS A 183 11.53 15.24 -15.26
C HIS A 183 11.78 15.40 -13.73
N GLY A 184 10.95 16.16 -13.01
CA GLY A 184 11.09 16.38 -11.58
C GLY A 184 10.85 15.09 -10.78
N PRO A 185 11.55 14.86 -9.66
CA PRO A 185 11.40 13.63 -8.87
C PRO A 185 9.99 13.51 -8.27
N PRO A 186 9.53 12.27 -7.95
CA PRO A 186 8.27 12.07 -7.25
C PRO A 186 8.27 12.80 -5.91
N LYS A 187 7.15 13.46 -5.56
CA LYS A 187 6.95 14.11 -4.27
C LYS A 187 6.09 13.23 -3.36
N LEU A 188 6.53 13.09 -2.11
CA LEU A 188 5.76 12.45 -1.04
C LEU A 188 5.00 13.53 -0.25
N LEU A 189 3.68 13.58 -0.42
CA LEU A 189 2.80 14.50 0.29
C LEU A 189 2.39 13.89 1.62
N ASN A 190 2.64 14.63 2.71
CA ASN A 190 2.28 14.24 4.07
C ASN A 190 2.16 15.49 4.97
N HIS A 191 1.84 15.30 6.25
CA HIS A 191 1.68 16.37 7.22
C HIS A 191 2.96 17.20 7.50
N MET A 192 4.16 16.71 7.17
CA MET A 192 5.41 17.47 7.31
C MET A 192 5.82 18.19 6.03
N THR A 193 5.66 17.53 4.87
CA THR A 193 6.09 18.07 3.58
C THR A 193 5.05 18.99 2.94
N ALA A 194 3.77 18.71 3.16
CA ALA A 194 2.64 19.41 2.54
C ALA A 194 1.44 19.49 3.50
N PRO A 195 1.58 20.13 4.68
CA PRO A 195 0.56 20.15 5.74
C PRO A 195 -0.79 20.72 5.29
N ASN A 196 -0.76 21.79 4.48
CA ASN A 196 -1.95 22.55 4.08
C ASN A 196 -2.62 21.99 2.81
N VAL A 197 -2.03 20.99 2.16
CA VAL A 197 -2.61 20.38 0.95
C VAL A 197 -3.85 19.59 1.32
N ILE A 198 -4.90 19.74 0.51
CA ILE A 198 -6.17 19.06 0.68
C ILE A 198 -6.08 17.64 0.13
N ILE A 199 -6.46 16.66 0.95
CA ILE A 199 -6.21 15.24 0.67
C ILE A 199 -6.95 14.78 -0.59
N TRP A 200 -8.21 15.18 -0.83
CA TRP A 200 -8.93 14.72 -2.03
C TRP A 200 -8.25 15.14 -3.33
N SER A 201 -7.63 16.33 -3.36
CA SER A 201 -6.90 16.82 -4.55
C SER A 201 -5.62 16.00 -4.78
N ALA A 202 -4.94 15.61 -3.70
CA ALA A 202 -3.78 14.72 -3.76
C ALA A 202 -4.16 13.31 -4.22
N LEU A 203 -5.32 12.79 -3.79
CA LEU A 203 -5.82 11.49 -4.24
C LEU A 203 -6.21 11.49 -5.71
N LEU A 204 -6.83 12.58 -6.16
CA LEU A 204 -7.23 12.77 -7.54
C LEU A 204 -5.98 12.85 -8.45
N ALA A 205 -4.98 13.65 -8.06
CA ALA A 205 -3.69 13.70 -8.74
C ALA A 205 -2.97 12.35 -8.75
N SER A 206 -2.99 11.63 -7.62
CA SER A 206 -2.36 10.31 -7.51
C SER A 206 -3.14 9.21 -8.23
N SER A 207 -4.39 9.46 -8.63
CA SER A 207 -5.17 8.55 -9.47
C SER A 207 -5.13 8.92 -10.96
N ALA A 208 -4.44 10.01 -11.31
CA ALA A 208 -4.36 10.52 -12.68
C ALA A 208 -3.38 9.69 -13.53
N VAL A 209 -3.85 8.53 -13.99
CA VAL A 209 -3.14 7.63 -14.90
C VAL A 209 -3.35 8.09 -16.35
N PRO A 210 -2.31 8.11 -17.21
CA PRO A 210 -2.42 8.43 -18.62
C PRO A 210 -3.51 7.62 -19.32
N GLY A 211 -4.38 8.31 -20.07
CA GLY A 211 -5.51 7.73 -20.80
C GLY A 211 -6.79 7.54 -19.98
N LEU A 212 -6.73 7.61 -18.64
CA LEU A 212 -7.91 7.53 -17.79
C LEU A 212 -8.36 8.92 -17.30
N LEU A 213 -7.43 9.72 -16.78
CA LEU A 213 -7.68 11.02 -16.14
C LEU A 213 -6.68 12.07 -16.61
N GLN A 214 -7.09 13.34 -16.59
CA GLN A 214 -6.20 14.48 -16.87
C GLN A 214 -5.20 14.69 -15.73
N PRO A 215 -4.00 15.25 -16.01
CA PRO A 215 -3.16 15.83 -14.97
C PRO A 215 -3.96 16.83 -14.13
N VAL A 216 -3.81 16.77 -12.80
CA VAL A 216 -4.65 17.55 -11.86
C VAL A 216 -3.80 18.55 -11.08
N VAL A 217 -4.38 19.71 -10.79
CA VAL A 217 -3.78 20.73 -9.92
C VAL A 217 -4.05 20.37 -8.47
N LEU A 218 -3.00 20.35 -7.63
CA LEU A 218 -3.17 20.15 -6.20
C LEU A 218 -3.81 21.40 -5.58
N MET A 219 -4.66 21.21 -4.57
CA MET A 219 -5.32 22.29 -3.85
C MET A 219 -4.77 22.36 -2.42
N MET A 220 -4.56 23.57 -1.89
CA MET A 220 -4.16 23.82 -0.52
C MET A 220 -5.15 24.78 0.16
N LYS A 221 -5.23 24.73 1.49
CA LYS A 221 -5.96 25.75 2.25
C LYS A 221 -5.07 26.94 2.55
N ASN A 222 -5.58 28.14 2.26
CA ASN A 222 -4.97 29.38 2.70
C ASN A 222 -5.19 29.60 4.21
N ALA A 223 -4.61 30.67 4.78
CA ALA A 223 -4.79 31.03 6.18
C ALA A 223 -6.26 31.33 6.54
N SER A 224 -7.07 31.75 5.56
CA SER A 224 -8.51 32.01 5.70
C SER A 224 -9.38 30.75 5.64
N GLY A 225 -8.80 29.59 5.32
CA GLY A 225 -9.51 28.31 5.18
C GLY A 225 -10.11 28.03 3.81
N GLU A 226 -9.92 28.91 2.82
CA GLU A 226 -10.37 28.72 1.44
C GLU A 226 -9.37 27.89 0.63
N ALA A 227 -9.88 27.17 -0.38
CA ALA A 227 -9.07 26.33 -1.24
C ALA A 227 -8.42 27.15 -2.37
N GLU A 228 -7.09 27.16 -2.40
CA GLU A 228 -6.29 27.80 -3.44
C GLU A 228 -5.39 26.77 -4.17
N PRO A 229 -5.01 26.99 -5.43
CA PRO A 229 -4.07 26.12 -6.13
C PRO A 229 -2.71 26.06 -5.44
N PHE A 230 -2.18 24.86 -5.24
CA PHE A 230 -0.84 24.64 -4.74
C PHE A 230 0.19 24.90 -5.86
N ILE A 231 0.67 26.13 -5.95
CA ILE A 231 1.66 26.55 -6.95
C ILE A 231 3.06 26.34 -6.36
N HIS A 232 3.55 25.10 -6.35
CA HIS A 232 4.95 24.83 -6.00
C HIS A 232 5.56 23.68 -6.82
N SER A 233 6.46 24.06 -7.75
CA SER A 233 7.17 23.19 -8.72
C SER A 233 6.25 22.20 -9.45
N GLY A 234 5.69 22.67 -10.58
CA GLY A 234 4.74 21.94 -11.44
C GLY A 234 3.32 22.50 -11.34
N HIS A 235 2.70 22.81 -12.48
CA HIS A 235 1.31 23.29 -12.51
C HIS A 235 0.30 22.15 -12.32
N THR A 236 0.65 20.93 -12.76
CA THR A 236 -0.24 19.77 -12.72
C THR A 236 0.53 18.51 -12.33
N TRP A 237 -0.18 17.54 -11.78
CA TRP A 237 0.35 16.35 -11.13
C TRP A 237 -0.34 15.08 -11.66
N ARG A 238 0.37 13.95 -11.59
CA ARG A 238 -0.04 12.62 -12.04
C ARG A 238 0.24 11.53 -10.99
N ASP A 239 -0.25 10.32 -11.29
CA ASP A 239 -0.04 9.14 -10.45
C ASP A 239 1.44 8.88 -10.15
N GLY A 240 1.76 8.75 -8.85
CA GLY A 240 3.10 8.44 -8.38
C GLY A 240 3.57 7.03 -8.75
N SER A 241 2.64 6.09 -8.95
CA SER A 241 2.93 4.70 -9.28
C SER A 241 3.68 4.53 -10.62
N LEU A 242 3.56 5.51 -11.53
CA LEU A 242 4.30 5.56 -12.79
C LEU A 242 5.82 5.56 -12.59
N ARG A 243 6.30 6.10 -11.46
CA ARG A 243 7.72 6.09 -11.10
C ARG A 243 8.02 5.21 -9.91
N VAL A 244 7.27 5.37 -8.82
CA VAL A 244 7.48 4.64 -7.58
C VAL A 244 6.13 4.30 -6.95
N ASP A 245 5.70 3.05 -7.08
CA ASP A 245 4.47 2.52 -6.45
C ASP A 245 4.53 2.64 -4.91
N ILE A 246 5.63 2.19 -4.30
CA ILE A 246 5.81 2.22 -2.84
C ILE A 246 7.11 2.95 -2.47
N PRO A 247 7.03 4.15 -1.88
CA PRO A 247 8.20 5.01 -1.63
C PRO A 247 8.96 4.61 -0.35
N ILE A 248 9.49 3.39 -0.30
CA ILE A 248 10.15 2.83 0.91
C ILE A 248 11.30 3.71 1.38
N GLU A 249 12.12 4.22 0.48
CA GLU A 249 13.27 5.07 0.81
C GLU A 249 12.83 6.41 1.41
N ALA A 250 11.80 7.05 0.84
CA ALA A 250 11.25 8.29 1.38
C ALA A 250 10.61 8.06 2.76
N LEU A 251 9.88 6.95 2.95
CA LEU A 251 9.33 6.59 4.25
C LEU A 251 10.41 6.32 5.30
N ASN A 252 11.52 5.70 4.89
CA ASN A 252 12.68 5.52 5.75
C ASN A 252 13.28 6.86 6.16
N HIS A 253 13.49 7.76 5.19
CA HIS A 253 14.08 9.07 5.42
C HIS A 253 13.21 9.97 6.34
N PHE A 254 11.92 10.11 6.03
CA PHE A 254 11.04 11.00 6.78
C PHE A 254 10.57 10.44 8.12
N PHE A 255 10.35 9.12 8.21
CA PHE A 255 9.68 8.51 9.37
C PHE A 255 10.46 7.36 10.02
N ASN A 256 11.70 7.08 9.60
CA ASN A 256 12.51 5.96 10.07
C ASN A 256 11.74 4.62 9.99
N VAL A 257 11.00 4.43 8.90
CA VAL A 257 10.29 3.17 8.62
C VAL A 257 11.31 2.11 8.24
N ARG A 258 11.37 1.03 9.03
CA ARG A 258 12.27 -0.12 8.80
C ARG A 258 11.51 -1.41 8.48
N TYR A 259 10.21 -1.42 8.71
CA TYR A 259 9.36 -2.58 8.46
C TYR A 259 8.13 -2.16 7.66
N THR A 260 7.91 -2.78 6.50
CA THR A 260 6.80 -2.46 5.61
C THR A 260 5.85 -3.64 5.45
N ILE A 261 4.58 -3.37 5.69
CA ILE A 261 3.46 -4.27 5.37
C ILE A 261 2.89 -3.76 4.05
N VAL A 262 3.21 -4.45 2.97
CA VAL A 262 2.80 -4.09 1.61
C VAL A 262 1.57 -4.90 1.23
N SER A 263 0.47 -4.26 0.89
CA SER A 263 -0.65 -4.89 0.20
C SER A 263 -0.51 -4.60 -1.29
N GLN A 264 -0.19 -5.62 -2.07
CA GLN A 264 0.08 -5.52 -3.50
C GLN A 264 -1.08 -6.07 -4.30
N VAL A 265 -1.78 -5.19 -5.01
CA VAL A 265 -2.99 -5.51 -5.77
C VAL A 265 -2.82 -5.28 -7.27
N ASN A 266 -1.63 -4.89 -7.73
CA ASN A 266 -1.40 -4.61 -9.14
C ASN A 266 -1.75 -5.82 -10.01
N PRO A 267 -2.60 -5.69 -11.04
CA PRO A 267 -3.05 -6.81 -11.86
C PRO A 267 -1.91 -7.61 -12.47
N HIS A 268 -0.87 -6.93 -12.96
CA HIS A 268 0.32 -7.56 -13.52
C HIS A 268 1.11 -8.34 -12.45
N VAL A 269 1.22 -7.82 -11.22
CA VAL A 269 1.88 -8.55 -10.13
C VAL A 269 1.04 -9.76 -9.72
N THR A 270 -0.26 -9.61 -9.54
CA THR A 270 -1.14 -10.72 -9.12
C THR A 270 -1.15 -11.90 -10.09
N LEU A 271 -0.95 -11.64 -11.39
CA LEU A 271 -0.89 -12.69 -12.42
C LEU A 271 0.44 -13.45 -12.42
N PHE A 272 1.55 -12.75 -12.20
CA PHE A 272 2.90 -13.30 -12.35
C PHE A 272 3.62 -13.58 -11.02
N PHE A 273 3.06 -13.22 -9.86
CA PHE A 273 3.73 -13.43 -8.57
C PHE A 273 3.55 -14.86 -8.08
N TYR A 274 4.67 -15.59 -7.96
CA TYR A 274 4.70 -16.97 -7.46
C TYR A 274 5.73 -17.11 -6.34
N GLU A 275 5.27 -17.49 -5.15
CA GLU A 275 6.13 -17.77 -4.00
C GLU A 275 6.65 -19.21 -4.06
N HIS A 276 7.74 -19.40 -4.81
CA HIS A 276 8.44 -20.67 -5.01
C HIS A 276 8.87 -21.40 -3.71
N ARG A 277 8.89 -20.73 -2.55
CA ARG A 277 9.33 -21.29 -1.25
C ARG A 277 8.27 -21.23 -0.14
N GLY A 278 7.00 -20.99 -0.50
CA GLY A 278 5.88 -20.84 0.44
C GLY A 278 5.73 -19.42 0.99
N SER A 279 4.50 -19.06 1.38
CA SER A 279 4.16 -17.79 2.04
C SER A 279 4.28 -17.89 3.54
N VAL A 280 4.40 -16.75 4.22
CA VAL A 280 4.02 -16.61 5.63
C VAL A 280 2.64 -17.23 5.87
N GLY A 281 2.56 -18.19 6.79
CA GLY A 281 1.32 -18.90 7.16
C GLY A 281 0.79 -19.87 6.08
N ARG A 282 1.58 -20.14 5.04
CA ARG A 282 1.30 -21.18 4.05
C ARG A 282 2.55 -22.03 3.86
N PRO A 283 2.71 -23.08 4.69
CA PRO A 283 3.85 -23.96 4.56
C PRO A 283 3.90 -24.52 3.15
N SER A 284 5.10 -24.51 2.59
CA SER A 284 5.32 -25.27 1.36
C SER A 284 5.00 -26.73 1.64
N SER A 285 4.05 -27.30 0.90
CA SER A 285 3.64 -28.71 0.96
C SER A 285 4.78 -29.68 0.63
N HIS A 286 5.96 -29.17 0.28
CA HIS A 286 7.07 -29.93 -0.28
C HIS A 286 8.26 -29.91 0.67
N LEU A 287 8.14 -30.66 1.77
CA LEU A 287 9.29 -31.01 2.61
C LEU A 287 10.20 -32.06 1.93
N ARG A 288 9.73 -32.82 0.92
CA ARG A 288 10.44 -33.97 0.32
C ARG A 288 10.12 -34.28 -1.17
N GLY A 289 10.06 -33.29 -2.04
CA GLY A 289 10.30 -33.47 -3.50
C GLY A 289 9.52 -34.57 -4.26
N LYS A 290 8.22 -34.79 -4.02
CA LYS A 290 7.39 -35.68 -4.84
C LYS A 290 6.24 -34.92 -5.52
N GLY A 291 6.28 -34.84 -6.85
CA GLY A 291 5.22 -34.31 -7.70
C GLY A 291 5.73 -33.83 -9.07
N TRP A 292 5.06 -34.23 -10.16
CA TRP A 292 5.42 -33.86 -11.54
C TRP A 292 5.27 -32.36 -11.85
N ARG A 293 4.42 -31.64 -11.10
CA ARG A 293 4.26 -30.18 -11.14
C ARG A 293 5.04 -29.43 -10.04
N GLY A 294 5.80 -30.15 -9.23
CA GLY A 294 6.45 -29.65 -8.00
C GLY A 294 7.91 -30.07 -7.84
N GLY A 295 8.56 -30.46 -8.94
CA GLY A 295 10.01 -30.57 -8.99
C GLY A 295 10.60 -29.19 -9.22
N PHE A 296 11.62 -28.85 -8.44
CA PHE A 296 12.52 -27.70 -8.61
C PHE A 296 12.62 -27.19 -10.06
N VAL A 297 12.70 -28.09 -11.04
CA VAL A 297 12.72 -27.81 -12.49
C VAL A 297 11.57 -26.92 -13.00
N ALA A 298 10.29 -27.24 -12.80
CA ALA A 298 9.20 -26.44 -13.39
C ALA A 298 9.12 -25.04 -12.78
N SER A 299 9.24 -24.94 -11.45
CA SER A 299 9.34 -23.67 -10.74
C SER A 299 10.61 -22.89 -11.09
N SER A 300 11.72 -23.59 -11.35
CA SER A 300 12.99 -22.98 -11.76
C SER A 300 12.95 -22.50 -13.21
N ILE A 301 12.27 -23.22 -14.11
CA ILE A 301 12.02 -22.78 -15.49
C ILE A 301 11.10 -21.56 -15.47
N GLU A 302 10.00 -21.59 -14.71
CA GLU A 302 9.14 -20.44 -14.55
C GLU A 302 9.91 -19.24 -13.98
N HIS A 303 10.74 -19.46 -12.95
CA HIS A 303 11.57 -18.42 -12.36
C HIS A 303 12.64 -17.91 -13.34
N ALA A 304 13.29 -18.80 -14.10
CA ALA A 304 14.27 -18.44 -15.13
C ALA A 304 13.61 -17.63 -16.24
N LEU A 305 12.44 -18.04 -16.73
CA LEU A 305 11.68 -17.33 -17.74
C LEU A 305 11.23 -15.95 -17.24
N LYS A 306 10.82 -15.82 -15.97
CA LYS A 306 10.53 -14.52 -15.35
C LYS A 306 11.77 -13.64 -15.26
N LEU A 307 12.91 -14.20 -14.86
CA LEU A 307 14.18 -13.47 -14.80
C LEU A 307 14.63 -13.02 -16.19
N ASP A 308 14.52 -13.89 -17.20
CA ASP A 308 14.86 -13.58 -18.57
C ASP A 308 13.91 -12.54 -19.16
N LEU A 309 12.60 -12.65 -18.93
CA LEU A 309 11.64 -11.63 -19.35
C LEU A 309 11.97 -10.29 -18.69
N LYS A 310 12.27 -10.27 -17.39
CA LYS A 310 12.66 -9.05 -16.68
C LYS A 310 13.98 -8.48 -17.23
N LYS A 311 14.94 -9.33 -17.56
CA LYS A 311 16.22 -8.96 -18.19
C LYS A 311 15.97 -8.32 -19.56
N TRP A 312 15.16 -8.95 -20.41
CA TRP A 312 14.85 -8.44 -21.74
C TRP A 312 14.05 -7.14 -21.68
N VAL A 313 13.02 -7.03 -20.82
CA VAL A 313 12.29 -5.77 -20.60
C VAL A 313 13.24 -4.66 -20.14
N LYS A 314 14.18 -4.96 -19.24
CA LYS A 314 15.19 -3.99 -18.82
C LYS A 314 16.09 -3.56 -19.98
N ILE A 315 16.59 -4.50 -20.78
CA ILE A 315 17.45 -4.20 -21.93
C ILE A 315 16.71 -3.34 -22.96
N VAL A 316 15.46 -3.70 -23.29
CA VAL A 316 14.64 -2.93 -24.25
C VAL A 316 14.34 -1.53 -23.71
N SER A 317 14.13 -1.40 -22.39
CA SER A 317 14.00 -0.09 -21.72
C SER A 317 15.27 0.74 -21.77
N ASP A 318 16.42 0.15 -21.40
CA ASP A 318 17.71 0.85 -21.34
C ASP A 318 18.17 1.28 -22.75
N LEU A 319 17.74 0.56 -23.78
CA LEU A 319 17.98 0.89 -25.20
C LEU A 319 16.92 1.84 -25.79
N GLU A 320 15.94 2.30 -25.00
CA GLU A 320 14.82 3.15 -25.43
C GLU A 320 14.04 2.59 -26.64
N LEU A 321 14.01 1.27 -26.79
CA LEU A 321 13.39 0.58 -27.94
C LEU A 321 11.89 0.35 -27.76
N LEU A 322 11.34 0.58 -26.56
CA LEU A 322 9.89 0.54 -26.34
C LEU A 322 9.24 1.80 -26.90
N PRO A 323 8.11 1.69 -27.62
CA PRO A 323 7.35 2.87 -28.02
C PRO A 323 6.92 3.62 -26.75
N ARG A 324 7.34 4.88 -26.63
CA ARG A 324 6.90 5.79 -25.57
C ARG A 324 5.40 6.01 -25.75
N ILE A 325 4.58 5.25 -25.03
CA ILE A 325 3.13 5.49 -25.01
C ILE A 325 2.90 6.70 -24.11
N MET A 326 2.54 7.83 -24.72
CA MET A 326 2.28 9.10 -24.00
C MET A 326 3.48 9.63 -23.20
N ASP A 327 4.69 9.56 -23.79
CA ASP A 327 5.96 10.05 -23.22
C ASP A 327 6.48 9.31 -21.96
N GLU A 328 5.93 8.13 -21.63
CA GLU A 328 6.31 7.38 -20.41
C GLU A 328 6.93 6.01 -20.71
N ASP A 329 7.95 5.65 -19.92
CA ASP A 329 8.64 4.36 -19.96
C ASP A 329 7.88 3.31 -19.16
N LEU A 330 7.01 2.56 -19.85
CA LEU A 330 6.21 1.45 -19.28
C LEU A 330 7.07 0.35 -18.62
N ALA A 331 8.35 0.29 -18.91
CA ALA A 331 9.28 -0.63 -18.27
C ALA A 331 9.44 -0.38 -16.77
N PHE A 332 9.32 0.87 -16.30
CA PHE A 332 9.41 1.17 -14.86
C PHE A 332 8.28 0.49 -14.07
N LEU A 333 7.08 0.37 -14.65
CA LEU A 333 5.97 -0.37 -14.06
C LEU A 333 6.26 -1.87 -13.88
N TRP A 334 7.26 -2.44 -14.56
CA TRP A 334 7.65 -3.84 -14.41
C TRP A 334 8.89 -4.04 -13.55
N LEU A 335 9.77 -3.03 -13.49
CA LEU A 335 11.06 -3.13 -12.80
C LEU A 335 10.99 -2.80 -11.30
N GLN A 336 9.91 -2.15 -10.84
CA GLN A 336 9.69 -1.75 -9.46
C GLN A 336 9.78 -2.89 -8.43
N ARG A 337 10.16 -2.52 -7.19
CA ARG A 337 10.14 -3.43 -6.04
C ARG A 337 8.74 -3.47 -5.43
N PHE A 338 8.01 -4.54 -5.72
CA PHE A 338 6.62 -4.76 -5.25
C PHE A 338 6.50 -5.53 -3.94
N HIS A 339 7.61 -5.80 -3.25
CA HIS A 339 7.60 -6.59 -2.01
C HIS A 339 8.08 -5.76 -0.81
N GLY A 340 7.38 -5.92 0.30
CA GLY A 340 7.80 -5.45 1.63
C GLY A 340 8.34 -6.58 2.49
N ASN A 341 8.57 -6.30 3.78
CA ASN A 341 8.87 -7.32 4.78
C ASN A 341 7.74 -8.35 4.88
N VAL A 342 6.50 -7.85 4.86
CA VAL A 342 5.27 -8.65 4.74
C VAL A 342 4.54 -8.18 3.49
N THR A 343 4.35 -9.05 2.51
CA THR A 343 3.64 -8.70 1.27
C THR A 343 2.33 -9.46 1.19
N ILE A 344 1.18 -8.81 1.32
CA ILE A 344 -0.16 -9.38 1.18
C ILE A 344 -0.56 -9.28 -0.30
N ILE A 345 -0.89 -10.41 -0.92
CA ILE A 345 -1.26 -10.47 -2.34
C ILE A 345 -2.60 -11.19 -2.44
N PRO A 346 -3.63 -10.57 -3.04
CA PRO A 346 -4.94 -11.18 -3.21
C PRO A 346 -4.86 -12.37 -4.18
N LYS A 347 -5.81 -13.31 -4.07
CA LYS A 347 -6.02 -14.31 -5.11
C LYS A 347 -7.08 -13.77 -6.07
N ALA A 348 -6.67 -13.02 -7.09
CA ALA A 348 -7.61 -12.59 -8.13
C ALA A 348 -8.18 -13.83 -8.85
N ALA A 349 -9.50 -13.90 -9.00
CA ALA A 349 -10.12 -14.88 -9.88
C ALA A 349 -9.94 -14.44 -11.33
N ILE A 350 -9.91 -15.38 -12.28
CA ILE A 350 -9.80 -15.05 -13.71
C ILE A 350 -10.96 -14.13 -14.15
N GLY A 351 -12.15 -14.31 -13.55
CA GLY A 351 -13.31 -13.44 -13.77
C GLY A 351 -13.22 -12.03 -13.18
N ASP A 352 -12.19 -11.71 -12.39
CA ASP A 352 -11.98 -10.37 -11.82
C ASP A 352 -11.22 -9.45 -12.78
N TYR A 353 -10.35 -10.00 -13.64
CA TYR A 353 -9.59 -9.24 -14.64
C TYR A 353 -10.47 -8.43 -15.62
N PRO A 354 -11.54 -8.99 -16.23
CA PRO A 354 -12.42 -8.19 -17.09
C PRO A 354 -13.18 -7.09 -16.33
N LYS A 355 -13.29 -7.19 -14.99
CA LYS A 355 -13.97 -6.23 -14.12
C LYS A 355 -13.05 -5.15 -13.55
N LEU A 356 -11.79 -5.12 -13.98
CA LEU A 356 -10.75 -4.22 -13.42
C LEU A 356 -11.10 -2.72 -13.54
N LEU A 357 -11.80 -2.35 -14.60
CA LEU A 357 -12.29 -1.00 -14.85
C LEU A 357 -13.81 -0.96 -14.79
N SER A 358 -14.40 -1.58 -13.77
CA SER A 358 -15.85 -1.56 -13.57
C SER A 358 -16.19 -1.27 -12.12
N ASN A 359 -17.38 -0.69 -11.90
CA ASN A 359 -17.87 -0.39 -10.57
C ASN A 359 -18.09 -1.66 -9.76
N PRO A 360 -17.77 -1.63 -8.46
CA PRO A 360 -18.04 -2.76 -7.57
C PRO A 360 -19.55 -2.95 -7.37
N THR A 361 -20.04 -4.17 -7.55
CA THR A 361 -21.34 -4.57 -7.02
C THR A 361 -21.21 -5.03 -5.57
N PHE A 362 -22.33 -5.10 -4.84
CA PHE A 362 -22.36 -5.62 -3.47
C PHE A 362 -21.70 -7.01 -3.38
N ASP A 363 -22.08 -7.94 -4.25
CA ASP A 363 -21.51 -9.30 -4.28
C ASP A 363 -20.02 -9.29 -4.62
N SER A 364 -19.60 -8.44 -5.55
CA SER A 364 -18.17 -8.29 -5.90
C SER A 364 -17.37 -7.77 -4.70
N MET A 365 -17.95 -6.87 -3.90
CA MET A 365 -17.32 -6.35 -2.69
C MET A 365 -17.24 -7.37 -1.56
N VAL A 366 -18.25 -8.23 -1.41
CA VAL A 366 -18.18 -9.38 -0.50
C VAL A 366 -16.97 -10.26 -0.87
N HIS A 367 -16.85 -10.59 -2.17
CA HIS A 367 -15.73 -11.39 -2.69
C HIS A 367 -14.37 -10.70 -2.46
N TYR A 368 -14.23 -9.41 -2.74
CA TYR A 368 -12.98 -8.66 -2.54
C TYR A 368 -12.59 -8.56 -1.07
N ILE A 369 -13.54 -8.25 -0.18
CA ILE A 369 -13.28 -8.15 1.26
C ILE A 369 -12.89 -9.51 1.83
N ASP A 370 -13.62 -10.57 1.51
CA ASP A 370 -13.31 -11.93 1.99
C ASP A 370 -11.97 -12.44 1.43
N GLY A 371 -11.70 -12.20 0.15
CA GLY A 371 -10.42 -12.52 -0.48
C GLY A 371 -9.24 -11.81 0.17
N GLY A 372 -9.40 -10.54 0.54
CA GLY A 372 -8.42 -9.78 1.31
C GLY A 372 -8.18 -10.35 2.70
N ARG A 373 -9.26 -10.63 3.45
CA ARG A 373 -9.20 -11.20 4.81
C ARG A 373 -8.45 -12.54 4.85
N ARG A 374 -8.81 -13.46 3.96
CA ARG A 374 -8.19 -14.79 3.83
C ARG A 374 -6.68 -14.75 3.56
N ARG A 375 -6.20 -13.68 2.93
CA ARG A 375 -4.78 -13.49 2.60
C ARG A 375 -4.00 -12.80 3.71
N THR A 376 -4.68 -12.01 4.54
CA THR A 376 -4.09 -11.32 5.67
C THR A 376 -3.99 -12.21 6.91
N TRP A 377 -4.99 -13.06 7.20
CA TRP A 377 -5.00 -13.92 8.40
C TRP A 377 -3.70 -14.69 8.64
N PRO A 378 -3.12 -15.40 7.65
CA PRO A 378 -1.91 -16.19 7.89
C PRO A 378 -0.68 -15.33 8.18
N LYS A 379 -0.73 -14.03 7.88
CA LYS A 379 0.37 -13.08 8.06
C LYS A 379 0.24 -12.24 9.34
N LEU A 380 -0.89 -12.34 10.04
CA LEU A 380 -1.16 -11.56 11.25
C LEU A 380 -0.12 -11.81 12.33
N HIS A 381 0.21 -13.07 12.61
CA HIS A 381 1.16 -13.42 13.67
C HIS A 381 2.54 -12.79 13.47
N MET A 382 3.02 -12.75 12.22
CA MET A 382 4.29 -12.09 11.89
C MET A 382 4.22 -10.56 12.10
N ILE A 383 3.07 -9.95 11.79
CA ILE A 383 2.83 -8.52 12.04
C ILE A 383 2.73 -8.25 13.54
N GLU A 384 2.02 -9.11 14.27
CA GLU A 384 1.84 -9.03 15.73
C GLU A 384 3.18 -9.07 16.45
N ASN A 385 4.06 -10.02 16.13
CA ASN A 385 5.38 -10.13 16.73
C ASN A 385 6.22 -8.85 16.55
N ARG A 386 6.17 -8.25 15.36
CA ARG A 386 6.85 -6.97 15.08
C ARG A 386 6.24 -5.83 15.90
N MET A 387 4.90 -5.74 15.91
CA MET A 387 4.14 -4.65 16.54
C MET A 387 4.17 -4.74 18.08
N MET A 388 4.30 -5.93 18.66
CA MET A 388 4.38 -6.15 20.10
C MET A 388 5.60 -5.43 20.68
N ILE A 389 6.78 -5.61 20.08
CA ILE A 389 8.00 -4.91 20.47
C ILE A 389 7.87 -3.41 20.17
N GLU A 390 7.34 -3.01 19.01
CA GLU A 390 7.18 -1.60 18.64
C GLU A 390 6.31 -0.82 19.63
N ARG A 391 5.29 -1.45 20.21
CA ARG A 391 4.38 -0.83 21.19
C ARG A 391 4.97 -0.63 22.56
N LYS A 392 5.93 -1.48 22.93
CA LYS A 392 6.61 -1.43 24.23
C LYS A 392 7.76 -0.43 24.25
N ILE A 393 8.17 0.04 23.07
CA ILE A 393 9.16 1.11 22.87
C ILE A 393 8.45 2.45 22.79
#